data_AF-A0A067QVN0-F1
#
_entry.id   AF-A0A067QVN0-F1
#
_cell.length_a   1.000
_cell.length_b   1.000
_cell.length_c   1.000
_cell.angle_alpha   90.00
_cell.angle_beta   90.00
_cell.angle_gamma   90.00
#
_symmetry.space_group_name_H-M   'P 1'
#
loop_
_entity.id
_entity.type
_entity.pdbx_description
1 polymer ?
#
loop_
_entity_poly.entity_id
_entity_poly.type
_entity_poly.pdbx_seq_one_letter_code
_entity_poly.pdbx_strand_id
1 'polypeptide(L)'
;MFEDRDKINAIYHLNQLEEFMKLKGVPESLQLAIAFKSISDPVAKQWMSAVSHTLNYYEQFKVAFTKTFWSKMTQSRVKCSIYQDKYEKQSNLSMSGHLIEYAVLASYLGMSDAEFIDAIKLHYPVNIQRCLVGSLGYRAGNHRRFEAP
;
A
#
# COMPACT_ATOMS: atom_id res chain seq x y z
N MET A 1 -8.57 -13.23 -3.47
CA MET A 1 -7.48 -14.20 -3.26
C MET A 1 -6.16 -13.47 -3.48
N PHE A 2 -5.06 -13.91 -2.88
CA PHE A 2 -3.76 -13.25 -3.05
C PHE A 2 -3.11 -13.60 -4.39
N GLU A 3 -2.81 -12.58 -5.19
CA GLU A 3 -2.11 -12.65 -6.48
C GLU A 3 -0.91 -11.70 -6.43
N ASP A 4 0.32 -12.22 -6.50
CA ASP A 4 1.55 -11.42 -6.34
C ASP A 4 1.87 -10.59 -7.59
N ARG A 5 1.18 -10.85 -8.71
CA ARG A 5 1.49 -10.29 -10.03
C ARG A 5 1.03 -8.85 -10.25
N ASP A 6 0.06 -8.35 -9.47
CA ASP A 6 -0.62 -7.08 -9.76
C ASP A 6 -0.45 -6.02 -8.67
N LYS A 7 0.72 -5.97 -8.02
CA LYS A 7 1.01 -5.04 -6.91
C LYS A 7 0.00 -5.15 -5.75
N ILE A 8 -0.72 -6.28 -5.62
CA ILE A 8 -1.60 -6.52 -4.49
C ILE A 8 -0.71 -6.63 -3.25
N ASN A 9 -0.81 -5.63 -2.39
CA ASN A 9 0.01 -5.55 -1.20
C ASN A 9 -0.32 -6.72 -0.25
N ALA A 10 0.70 -7.44 0.23
CA ALA A 10 0.54 -8.51 1.20
C ALA A 10 -0.23 -8.07 2.46
N ILE A 11 -0.06 -6.81 2.89
CA ILE A 11 -0.81 -6.19 3.99
C ILE A 11 -2.27 -5.97 3.62
N TYR A 12 -2.56 -5.54 2.40
CA TYR A 12 -3.96 -5.42 1.93
C TYR A 12 -4.67 -6.78 1.99
N HIS A 13 -4.02 -7.84 1.50
CA HIS A 13 -4.59 -9.19 1.56
C HIS A 13 -4.86 -9.65 3.00
N LEU A 14 -3.92 -9.43 3.92
CA LEU A 14 -4.12 -9.75 5.33
C LEU A 14 -5.29 -8.98 5.92
N ASN A 15 -5.36 -7.67 5.71
CA ASN A 15 -6.45 -6.82 6.22
C ASN A 15 -7.82 -7.30 5.72
N GLN A 16 -7.93 -7.60 4.43
CA GLN A 16 -9.18 -8.11 3.83
C GLN A 16 -9.56 -9.49 4.38
N LEU A 17 -8.58 -10.36 4.59
CA LEU A 17 -8.79 -11.69 5.16
C LEU A 17 -9.27 -11.60 6.61
N GLU A 18 -8.63 -10.76 7.43
CA GLU A 18 -9.01 -10.54 8.83
C GLU A 18 -10.40 -9.91 8.95
N GLU A 19 -10.69 -8.90 8.13
CA GLU A 19 -12.01 -8.28 8.07
C GLU A 19 -13.09 -9.31 7.71
N PHE A 20 -12.83 -10.15 6.70
CA PHE A 20 -13.73 -11.24 6.32
C PHE A 20 -13.95 -12.22 7.48
N MET A 21 -12.88 -12.70 8.12
CA MET A 21 -12.98 -13.67 9.21
C MET A 21 -13.73 -13.10 10.41
N LYS A 22 -13.51 -11.82 10.73
CA LYS A 22 -14.25 -11.09 11.77
C LYS A 22 -15.73 -10.98 11.42
N LEU A 23 -16.06 -10.55 10.20
CA LEU A 23 -17.44 -10.39 9.73
C LEU A 23 -18.21 -11.73 9.76
N LYS A 24 -17.53 -12.82 9.41
CA LYS A 24 -18.12 -14.16 9.38
C LYS A 24 -18.07 -14.90 10.73
N GLY A 25 -17.49 -14.29 11.77
CA GLY A 25 -17.36 -14.92 13.08
C GLY A 25 -16.58 -16.24 13.02
N VAL A 26 -15.53 -16.29 12.20
CA VAL A 26 -14.75 -17.52 11.97
C VAL A 26 -14.05 -17.96 13.26
N PRO A 27 -14.29 -19.18 13.76
CA PRO A 27 -13.57 -19.74 14.90
C PRO A 27 -12.06 -19.79 14.65
N GLU A 28 -11.25 -19.50 15.67
CA GLU A 28 -9.78 -19.51 15.58
C GLU A 28 -9.21 -20.80 14.97
N SER A 29 -9.81 -21.94 15.30
CA SER A 29 -9.44 -23.26 14.78
C SER A 29 -9.57 -23.39 13.25
N LEU A 30 -10.39 -22.56 12.60
CA LEU A 30 -10.60 -22.57 11.16
C LEU A 30 -9.82 -21.48 10.41
N GLN A 31 -9.33 -20.45 11.11
CA GLN A 31 -8.69 -19.28 10.47
C GLN A 31 -7.47 -19.67 9.63
N LEU A 32 -6.61 -20.56 10.13
CA LEU A 32 -5.43 -21.02 9.38
C LEU A 32 -5.81 -21.73 8.08
N ALA A 33 -6.82 -22.60 8.12
CA ALA A 33 -7.30 -23.32 6.94
C ALA A 33 -7.88 -22.35 5.89
N ILE A 34 -8.60 -21.31 6.33
CA ILE A 34 -9.11 -20.26 5.45
C ILE A 34 -7.95 -19.44 4.85
N ALA A 35 -6.95 -19.10 5.67
CA ALA A 35 -5.77 -18.38 5.21
C ALA A 35 -5.02 -19.15 4.12
N PHE A 36 -4.84 -20.45 4.26
CA PHE A 36 -4.25 -21.29 3.22
C PHE A 36 -5.07 -21.30 1.94
N LYS A 37 -6.41 -21.43 2.05
CA LYS A 37 -7.31 -21.38 0.88
C LYS A 37 -7.33 -20.01 0.19
N SER A 38 -6.96 -18.95 0.89
CA SER A 38 -7.01 -17.57 0.36
C SER A 38 -5.89 -17.25 -0.63
N ILE A 39 -4.85 -18.09 -0.72
CA ILE A 39 -3.68 -17.89 -1.58
C ILE A 39 -3.91 -18.57 -2.94
N SER A 40 -3.98 -17.77 -4.01
CA SER A 40 -4.11 -18.26 -5.39
C SER A 40 -2.79 -18.22 -6.15
N ASP A 41 -1.91 -17.26 -5.85
CA ASP A 41 -0.64 -17.04 -6.53
C ASP A 41 0.26 -18.29 -6.56
N PRO A 42 0.83 -18.67 -7.74
CA PRO A 42 1.69 -19.84 -7.85
C PRO A 42 2.95 -19.82 -6.98
N VAL A 43 3.62 -18.66 -6.86
CA VAL A 43 4.83 -18.51 -6.05
C VAL A 43 4.47 -18.59 -4.57
N ALA A 44 3.40 -17.92 -4.17
CA ALA A 44 2.93 -17.98 -2.79
C ALA A 44 2.43 -19.39 -2.40
N LYS A 45 1.84 -20.15 -3.32
CA LYS A 45 1.50 -21.57 -3.09
C LYS A 45 2.73 -22.45 -2.88
N GLN A 46 3.79 -22.24 -3.66
CA GLN A 46 5.05 -22.96 -3.48
C GLN A 46 5.73 -22.60 -2.15
N TRP A 47 5.73 -21.33 -1.78
CA TRP A 47 6.19 -20.92 -0.45
C TRP A 47 5.36 -21.59 0.66
N MET A 48 4.03 -21.62 0.51
CA MET A 48 3.13 -22.23 1.50
C MET A 48 3.38 -23.72 1.66
N SER A 49 3.61 -24.47 0.57
CA SER A 49 3.92 -25.90 0.67
C SER A 49 5.20 -26.15 1.46
N ALA A 50 6.19 -25.26 1.33
CA ALA A 50 7.45 -25.33 2.08
C ALA A 50 7.29 -25.03 3.58
N VAL A 51 6.40 -24.12 3.98
CA VAL A 51 6.29 -23.68 5.40
C VAL A 51 5.10 -24.26 6.15
N SER A 52 4.09 -24.80 5.46
CA SER A 52 2.81 -25.22 6.06
C SER A 52 2.95 -26.13 7.27
N HIS A 53 3.90 -27.08 7.24
CA HIS A 53 4.18 -28.01 8.34
C HIS A 53 4.68 -27.36 9.63
N THR A 54 5.12 -26.09 9.56
CA THR A 54 5.60 -25.31 10.72
C THR A 54 4.53 -24.41 11.33
N LEU A 55 3.37 -24.28 10.67
CA LEU A 55 2.32 -23.34 11.04
C LEU A 55 1.15 -24.07 11.72
N ASN A 56 0.87 -23.72 12.97
CA ASN A 56 -0.16 -24.37 13.79
C ASN A 56 -1.40 -23.51 14.00
N TYR A 57 -1.27 -22.19 13.92
CA TYR A 57 -2.37 -21.24 14.07
C TYR A 57 -2.15 -19.99 13.20
N TYR A 58 -3.22 -19.24 13.00
CA TYR A 58 -3.27 -18.13 12.05
C TYR A 58 -2.22 -17.04 12.30
N GLU A 59 -1.92 -16.70 13.55
CA GLU A 59 -0.89 -15.69 13.85
C GLU A 59 0.51 -16.09 13.37
N GLN A 60 0.87 -17.38 13.40
CA GLN A 60 2.14 -17.84 12.83
C GLN A 60 2.16 -17.63 11.31
N PHE A 61 1.03 -17.90 10.64
CA PHE A 61 0.89 -17.62 9.21
C PHE A 61 1.06 -16.14 8.92
N LYS A 62 0.42 -15.23 9.67
CA LYS A 62 0.55 -13.78 9.50
C LYS A 62 1.99 -13.32 9.58
N VAL A 63 2.71 -13.77 10.61
CA VAL A 63 4.13 -13.42 10.80
C VAL A 63 4.98 -13.93 9.64
N ALA A 64 4.83 -15.21 9.27
CA ALA A 64 5.61 -15.81 8.19
C ALA A 64 5.30 -15.16 6.84
N PHE A 65 4.02 -14.94 6.54
CA PHE A 65 3.55 -14.31 5.30
C PHE A 65 4.08 -12.87 5.18
N THR A 66 3.94 -12.08 6.24
CA THR A 66 4.45 -10.70 6.27
C THR A 66 5.96 -10.66 6.09
N LYS A 67 6.71 -11.54 6.76
CA LYS A 67 8.17 -11.60 6.65
C LYS A 67 8.63 -11.90 5.22
N THR A 68 7.89 -12.76 4.50
CA THR A 68 8.21 -13.14 3.13
C THR A 68 7.77 -12.08 2.12
N PHE A 69 6.48 -11.73 2.11
CA PHE A 69 5.87 -10.92 1.04
C PHE A 69 5.83 -9.42 1.35
N TRP A 70 6.01 -9.02 2.61
CA TRP A 70 6.16 -7.62 3.04
C TRP A 70 7.50 -7.38 3.76
N SER A 71 8.55 -8.05 3.27
CA SER A 71 9.91 -7.92 3.80
C SER A 71 10.42 -6.47 3.75
N LYS A 72 11.47 -6.15 4.53
CA LYS A 72 12.15 -4.83 4.42
C LYS A 72 12.61 -4.53 3.00
N MET A 73 13.05 -5.54 2.25
CA MET A 73 13.45 -5.38 0.86
C MET A 73 12.25 -4.99 -0.02
N THR A 74 11.10 -5.66 0.16
CA THR A 74 9.86 -5.31 -0.55
C THR A 74 9.42 -3.89 -0.22
N GLN A 75 9.43 -3.53 1.07
CA GLN A 75 9.09 -2.17 1.52
C GLN A 75 10.02 -1.12 0.89
N SER A 76 11.34 -1.36 0.85
CA SER A 76 12.28 -0.46 0.18
C SER A 76 11.99 -0.31 -1.31
N ARG A 77 11.62 -1.39 -2.02
CA ARG A 77 11.26 -1.33 -3.44
C ARG A 77 10.00 -0.49 -3.66
N VAL A 78 8.96 -0.69 -2.84
CA VAL A 78 7.74 0.13 -2.89
C VAL A 78 8.06 1.59 -2.58
N LYS A 79 8.92 1.85 -1.59
CA LYS A 79 9.38 3.21 -1.29
C LYS A 79 10.09 3.83 -2.50
N CYS A 80 11.02 3.12 -3.14
CA CYS A 80 11.69 3.60 -4.36
C CYS A 80 10.68 3.95 -5.46
N SER A 81 9.68 3.09 -5.70
CA SER A 81 8.60 3.35 -6.67
C SER A 81 7.85 4.65 -6.37
N ILE A 82 7.52 4.92 -5.09
CA ILE A 82 6.85 6.17 -4.68
C ILE A 82 7.70 7.42 -4.96
N TYR A 83 9.02 7.32 -5.00
CA TYR A 83 9.90 8.46 -5.28
C TYR A 83 10.28 8.61 -6.75
N GLN A 84 10.34 7.50 -7.50
CA GLN A 84 11.03 7.44 -8.79
C GLN A 84 10.09 7.26 -9.97
N ASP A 85 8.92 6.67 -9.76
CA ASP A 85 8.00 6.37 -10.85
C ASP A 85 7.42 7.66 -11.46
N LYS A 86 6.86 7.53 -12.66
CA LYS A 86 6.25 8.63 -13.40
C LYS A 86 4.86 8.24 -13.84
N TYR A 87 3.97 9.24 -13.87
CA TYR A 87 2.69 9.09 -14.52
C TYR A 87 2.89 9.05 -16.03
N GLU A 88 2.50 7.95 -16.66
CA GLU A 88 2.50 7.80 -18.11
C GLU A 88 1.09 7.97 -18.65
N LYS A 89 0.89 8.92 -19.58
CA LYS A 89 -0.41 9.15 -20.23
C LYS A 89 -0.92 7.93 -21.01
N GLN A 90 -0.01 7.04 -21.41
CA GLN A 90 -0.31 5.82 -22.15
C GLN A 90 -0.59 4.64 -21.22
N SER A 91 -0.42 4.82 -19.90
CA SER A 91 -0.85 3.82 -18.93
C SER A 91 -2.37 3.69 -18.93
N ASN A 92 -2.86 2.52 -18.51
CA ASN A 92 -4.31 2.27 -18.35
C ASN A 92 -4.91 3.03 -17.15
N LEU A 93 -4.12 3.83 -16.43
CA LEU A 93 -4.55 4.55 -15.24
C LEU A 93 -4.80 6.03 -15.55
N SER A 94 -5.89 6.54 -14.99
CA SER A 94 -6.10 8.00 -14.93
C SER A 94 -5.08 8.63 -13.97
N MET A 95 -4.87 9.94 -14.08
CA MET A 95 -3.98 10.66 -13.16
C MET A 95 -4.39 10.50 -11.69
N SER A 96 -5.70 10.50 -11.42
CA SER A 96 -6.24 10.26 -10.07
C SER A 96 -6.10 8.80 -9.65
N GLY A 97 -6.23 7.84 -10.58
CA GLY A 97 -5.95 6.43 -10.34
C GLY A 97 -4.51 6.22 -9.89
N HIS A 98 -3.55 6.84 -10.59
CA HIS A 98 -2.13 6.83 -10.22
C HIS A 98 -1.92 7.44 -8.82
N LEU A 99 -2.56 8.56 -8.50
CA LEU A 99 -2.46 9.16 -7.16
C LEU A 99 -2.96 8.19 -6.07
N ILE A 100 -4.13 7.59 -6.28
CA ILE A 100 -4.78 6.71 -5.31
C ILE A 100 -3.95 5.43 -5.11
N GLU A 101 -3.44 4.83 -6.19
CA GLU A 101 -2.59 3.64 -6.10
C GLU A 101 -1.38 3.88 -5.19
N TYR A 102 -0.64 4.97 -5.41
CA TYR A 102 0.54 5.27 -4.61
C TYR A 102 0.19 5.76 -3.20
N ALA A 103 -0.96 6.41 -3.00
CA ALA A 103 -1.45 6.77 -1.66
C ALA A 103 -1.73 5.52 -0.81
N VAL A 104 -2.35 4.51 -1.42
CA VAL A 104 -2.59 3.21 -0.77
C VAL A 104 -1.26 2.54 -0.43
N LEU A 105 -0.28 2.51 -1.34
CA LEU A 105 1.06 1.97 -1.07
C LEU A 105 1.78 2.72 0.06
N ALA A 106 1.70 4.05 0.08
CA ALA A 106 2.30 4.89 1.12
C ALA A 106 1.69 4.59 2.50
N SER A 107 0.37 4.37 2.56
CA SER A 107 -0.32 4.02 3.82
C SER A 107 0.21 2.71 4.42
N TYR A 108 0.49 1.69 3.59
CA TYR A 108 1.05 0.42 4.05
C TYR A 108 2.52 0.50 4.48
N LEU A 109 3.24 1.53 4.04
CA LEU A 109 4.59 1.82 4.52
C LEU A 109 4.59 2.64 5.83
N GLY A 110 3.44 3.16 6.26
CA GLY A 110 3.38 4.15 7.34
C GLY A 110 4.05 5.48 6.98
N MET A 111 4.09 5.81 5.68
CA MET A 111 4.62 7.09 5.19
C MET A 111 3.68 8.23 5.59
N SER A 112 4.24 9.38 5.96
CA SER A 112 3.42 10.56 6.29
C SER A 112 2.82 11.20 5.04
N ASP A 113 1.65 11.84 5.19
CA ASP A 113 0.99 12.56 4.08
C ASP A 113 1.91 13.61 3.45
N ALA A 114 2.69 14.32 4.27
CA ALA A 114 3.64 15.32 3.79
C ALA A 114 4.76 14.71 2.93
N GLU A 115 5.39 13.63 3.41
CA GLU A 115 6.41 12.88 2.65
C GLU A 115 5.82 12.33 1.34
N PHE A 116 4.61 11.77 1.40
CA PHE A 116 3.93 11.24 0.23
C PHE A 116 3.61 12.32 -0.80
N ILE A 117 3.03 13.45 -0.39
CA ILE A 117 2.70 14.58 -1.28
C ILE A 117 3.96 15.11 -1.97
N ASP A 118 5.07 15.22 -1.23
CA ASP A 118 6.33 15.68 -1.78
C ASP A 118 6.95 14.72 -2.79
N ALA A 119 6.75 13.41 -2.62
CA ALA A 119 7.20 12.41 -3.57
C ALA A 119 6.28 12.35 -4.81
N ILE A 120 4.96 12.19 -4.60
CA ILE A 120 3.98 11.92 -5.67
C ILE A 120 3.81 13.10 -6.63
N LYS A 121 4.02 14.35 -6.18
CA LYS A 121 3.98 15.51 -7.08
C LYS A 121 4.97 15.34 -8.24
N LEU A 122 6.15 14.76 -7.98
CA LEU A 122 7.20 14.57 -8.97
C LEU A 122 6.84 13.51 -10.02
N HIS A 123 5.77 12.75 -9.84
CA HIS A 123 5.30 11.79 -10.83
C HIS A 123 4.68 12.49 -12.04
N TYR A 124 4.18 13.71 -11.87
CA TYR A 124 3.41 14.41 -12.90
C TYR A 124 4.25 15.45 -13.66
N PRO A 125 3.85 15.84 -14.89
CA PRO A 125 4.47 16.95 -15.62
C PRO A 125 4.44 18.28 -14.84
N VAL A 126 5.40 19.17 -15.13
CA VAL A 126 5.61 20.44 -14.40
C VAL A 126 4.35 21.32 -14.30
N ASN A 127 3.51 21.34 -15.34
CA ASN A 127 2.27 22.12 -15.31
C ASN A 127 1.29 21.61 -14.23
N ILE A 128 1.27 20.31 -13.96
CA ILE A 128 0.42 19.69 -12.92
C ILE A 128 1.06 19.85 -11.55
N GLN A 129 2.38 19.73 -11.45
CA GLN A 129 3.13 19.95 -10.20
C GLN A 129 2.78 21.30 -9.57
N ARG A 130 2.70 22.36 -10.39
CA ARG A 130 2.37 23.71 -9.93
C ARG A 130 0.95 23.82 -9.35
N CYS A 131 -0.01 23.08 -9.90
CA CYS A 131 -1.38 23.04 -9.37
C CYS A 131 -1.46 22.34 -8.00
N LEU A 132 -0.69 21.26 -7.81
CA LEU A 132 -0.67 20.51 -6.55
C LEU A 132 -0.03 21.31 -5.40
N VAL A 133 0.98 22.13 -5.71
CA VAL A 133 1.64 23.01 -4.74
C VAL A 133 0.78 24.23 -4.39
N GLY A 134 0.00 24.76 -5.35
CA GLY A 134 -0.83 25.95 -5.16
C GLY A 134 -1.92 25.82 -4.11
N SER A 135 -2.41 24.61 -3.82
CA SER A 135 -3.45 24.35 -2.82
C SER A 135 -2.95 24.27 -1.37
N LEU A 136 -1.67 24.02 -1.14
CA LEU A 136 -1.08 23.89 0.20
C LEU A 136 -0.46 25.19 0.73
N GLY A 137 -0.12 26.13 -0.15
CA GLY A 137 0.43 27.44 0.22
C GLY A 137 -0.61 28.47 0.71
N TYR A 138 -1.90 28.28 0.42
CA TYR A 138 -2.93 29.29 0.74
C TYR A 138 -3.45 29.27 2.19
N ARG A 139 -3.03 28.32 3.03
CA ARG A 139 -3.45 28.25 4.44
C ARG A 139 -2.44 28.79 5.45
N ALA A 140 -1.26 29.24 5.02
CA ALA A 140 -0.19 29.71 5.93
C ALA A 140 0.09 31.22 5.85
N GLY A 141 -0.79 32.02 5.24
CA GLY A 141 -0.47 33.41 4.90
C GLY A 141 -1.60 34.41 5.08
N ASN A 142 -2.44 34.30 6.11
CA ASN A 142 -3.40 35.36 6.46
C ASN A 142 -3.21 35.82 7.92
N HIS A 143 -2.03 36.37 8.22
CA HIS A 143 -1.85 37.30 9.32
C HIS A 143 -0.58 38.14 9.12
N ARG A 144 -0.76 39.32 8.51
CA ARG A 144 -0.02 40.57 8.81
C ARG A 144 -0.66 41.70 7.99
N ARG A 145 -1.56 42.43 8.65
CA ARG A 145 -1.42 43.84 9.04
C ARG A 145 -1.47 44.82 7.87
N PHE A 146 -2.64 45.43 7.73
CA PHE A 146 -2.79 46.80 7.25
C PHE A 146 -2.01 47.73 8.19
N GLU A 147 -0.99 48.41 7.68
CA GLU A 147 -0.59 49.73 8.15
C GLU A 147 -0.47 50.61 6.89
N ALA A 148 -1.40 51.55 6.76
CA ALA A 148 -1.35 52.66 5.84
C ALA A 148 -0.71 53.87 6.55
N PRO A 149 -0.01 54.77 5.84
CA PRO A 149 0.15 56.14 6.30
C PRO A 149 -1.14 56.95 6.15
#